data_AF-A0A1H7Y2M1-F1
#
_entry.id   AF-A0A1H7Y2M1-F1
#
_cell.length_a   1.000
_cell.length_b   1.000
_cell.length_c   1.000
_cell.angle_alpha   90.00
_cell.angle_beta   90.00
_cell.angle_gamma   90.00
#
_symmetry.space_group_name_H-M   'P 1'
#
loop_
_entity.id
_entity.type
_entity.pdbx_description
1 polymer ?
#
loop_
_entity_poly.entity_id
_entity_poly.type
_entity_poly.pdbx_seq_one_letter_code
_entity_poly.pdbx_strand_id
1 'polypeptide(L)'
;MLEKQILTQIDGVIIYRNFVEHLPYNPHLKPLIKEKRKLGILSEVLFWKQVRNKNFHNIDFDRQRIIGNYIVDFYVKTLGLVVEIDGISHDFKQDYD
;
A
#
# COMPACT_ATOMS: atom_id res chain seq x y z
N MET A 1 -28.09 8.18 0.19
CA MET A 1 -26.68 8.15 0.63
C MET A 1 -26.17 6.74 0.40
N LEU A 2 -24.98 6.55 -0.19
CA LEU A 2 -24.43 5.21 -0.36
C LEU A 2 -24.16 4.61 1.03
N GLU A 3 -24.72 3.43 1.32
CA GLU A 3 -24.45 2.75 2.58
C GLU A 3 -22.97 2.38 2.64
N LYS A 4 -22.30 2.80 3.73
CA LYS A 4 -20.90 2.46 3.95
C LYS A 4 -20.79 0.98 4.33
N GLN A 5 -20.18 0.18 3.47
CA GLN A 5 -19.94 -1.23 3.74
C GLN A 5 -18.87 -1.41 4.83
N ILE A 6 -19.16 -2.18 5.88
CA ILE A 6 -18.19 -2.50 6.93
C ILE A 6 -17.08 -3.39 6.34
N LEU A 7 -15.82 -3.07 6.65
CA LEU A 7 -14.66 -3.90 6.31
C LEU A 7 -14.34 -4.87 7.44
N THR A 8 -14.12 -4.34 8.65
CA THR A 8 -13.71 -5.09 9.85
C THR A 8 -13.93 -4.26 11.11
N GLN A 9 -13.60 -4.81 12.27
CA GLN A 9 -13.59 -4.12 13.57
C GLN A 9 -12.21 -4.30 14.23
N ILE A 10 -11.64 -3.21 14.74
CA ILE A 10 -10.34 -3.20 15.42
C ILE A 10 -10.52 -2.47 16.74
N ASP A 11 -10.25 -3.12 17.87
CA ASP A 11 -10.34 -2.54 19.22
C ASP A 11 -11.66 -1.78 19.49
N GLY A 12 -12.77 -2.36 19.04
CA GLY A 12 -14.11 -1.76 19.18
C GLY A 12 -14.47 -0.76 18.08
N VAL A 13 -13.51 -0.29 17.29
CA VAL A 13 -13.71 0.69 16.20
C VAL A 13 -14.11 -0.01 14.91
N ILE A 14 -15.26 0.40 14.34
CA ILE A 14 -15.71 -0.08 13.03
C ILE A 14 -14.91 0.60 11.93
N ILE A 15 -14.28 -0.20 11.08
CA ILE A 15 -13.58 0.27 9.89
C ILE A 15 -14.49 0.04 8.68
N TYR A 16 -14.80 1.11 7.96
CA TYR A 16 -15.62 1.07 6.75
C TYR A 16 -14.74 1.00 5.51
N ARG A 17 -15.26 0.37 4.46
CA ARG A 17 -14.65 0.40 3.15
C ARG A 17 -14.71 1.80 2.57
N ASN A 18 -13.64 2.15 1.87
CA ASN A 18 -13.51 3.37 1.11
C ASN A 18 -12.80 3.00 -0.18
N PHE A 19 -13.55 2.86 -1.28
CA PHE A 19 -12.97 2.46 -2.55
C PHE A 19 -12.62 3.69 -3.37
N VAL A 20 -11.38 3.75 -3.83
CA VAL A 20 -10.96 4.72 -4.85
C VAL A 20 -11.00 4.02 -6.20
N GLU A 21 -11.91 4.46 -7.05
CA GLU A 21 -12.04 3.97 -8.42
C GLU A 21 -11.09 4.71 -9.37
N HIS A 22 -10.81 4.10 -10.53
CA HIS A 22 -10.07 4.75 -11.63
C HIS A 22 -8.69 5.30 -11.26
N LEU A 23 -7.94 4.61 -10.39
CA LEU A 23 -6.57 4.99 -10.08
C LEU A 23 -5.70 5.00 -11.35
N PRO A 24 -4.95 6.10 -11.61
CA PRO A 24 -4.05 6.16 -12.75
C PRO A 24 -2.96 5.10 -12.61
N TYR A 25 -2.44 4.61 -13.73
CA TYR A 25 -1.45 3.54 -13.75
C TYR A 25 -0.43 3.79 -14.85
N ASN A 26 0.85 3.93 -14.47
CA ASN A 26 1.95 4.01 -15.41
C ASN A 26 2.63 2.62 -15.59
N PRO A 27 2.46 1.95 -16.74
CA PRO A 27 3.05 0.62 -16.96
C PRO A 27 4.59 0.63 -17.00
N HIS A 28 5.22 1.77 -17.28
CA HIS A 28 6.68 1.89 -17.38
C HIS A 28 7.39 1.67 -16.04
N LEU A 29 6.66 1.79 -14.92
CA LEU A 29 7.19 1.57 -13.56
C LEU A 29 7.22 0.09 -13.15
N LYS A 30 6.56 -0.80 -13.91
CA LYS A 30 6.45 -2.22 -13.57
C LYS A 30 7.81 -2.95 -13.43
N PRO A 31 8.84 -2.67 -14.25
CA PRO A 31 10.16 -3.26 -14.07
C PRO A 31 10.81 -2.87 -12.72
N LEU A 32 10.66 -1.61 -12.30
CA LEU A 32 11.27 -1.05 -11.09
C LEU A 32 10.74 -1.72 -9.80
N ILE A 33 9.50 -2.22 -9.81
CA ILE A 33 8.93 -2.99 -8.67
C ILE A 33 9.82 -4.20 -8.34
N LYS A 34 10.31 -4.91 -9.36
CA LYS A 34 11.14 -6.11 -9.14
C LYS A 34 12.46 -5.73 -8.49
N GLU A 35 13.04 -4.60 -8.88
CA GLU A 35 14.30 -4.08 -8.33
C GLU A 35 14.10 -3.60 -6.89
N LYS A 36 13.05 -2.83 -6.61
CA LYS A 36 12.69 -2.43 -5.24
C LYS A 36 12.51 -3.62 -4.30
N ARG A 37 11.82 -4.69 -4.73
CA ARG A 37 11.69 -5.94 -3.94
C ARG A 37 13.04 -6.60 -3.65
N LYS A 38 13.98 -6.56 -4.59
CA LYS A 38 15.32 -7.14 -4.43
C LYS A 38 16.20 -6.33 -3.48
N LEU A 39 16.05 -5.01 -3.43
CA LEU A 39 16.76 -4.14 -2.47
C LEU A 39 16.46 -4.55 -1.02
N GLY A 40 15.25 -5.06 -0.76
CA GLY A 40 14.95 -5.74 0.50
C GLY A 40 15.04 -4.83 1.73
N ILE A 41 14.57 -3.58 1.61
CA ILE A 41 14.55 -2.61 2.73
C ILE A 41 13.91 -3.28 3.96
N LEU A 42 14.68 -3.36 5.05
CA LEU A 42 14.34 -4.20 6.20
C LEU A 42 12.98 -3.82 6.81
N SER A 43 12.70 -2.53 6.94
CA SER A 43 11.45 -2.01 7.50
C SER A 43 10.24 -2.43 6.65
N GLU A 44 10.29 -2.28 5.32
CA GLU A 44 9.27 -2.80 4.39
C GLU A 44 9.10 -4.31 4.52
N VAL A 45 10.20 -5.07 4.59
CA VAL A 45 10.15 -6.53 4.66
C VAL A 45 9.47 -6.98 5.96
N LEU A 46 9.79 -6.34 7.09
CA LEU A 46 9.19 -6.64 8.38
C LEU A 46 7.70 -6.30 8.38
N PHE A 47 7.33 -5.11 7.89
CA PHE A 47 5.92 -4.73 7.78
C PHE A 47 5.14 -5.70 6.89
N TRP A 48 5.69 -6.05 5.72
CA TRP A 48 5.06 -6.99 4.79
C TRP A 48 4.80 -8.35 5.43
N LYS A 49 5.71 -8.87 6.26
CA LYS A 49 5.51 -10.12 6.99
C LYS A 49 4.30 -10.07 7.93
N GLN A 50 4.03 -8.92 8.54
CA GLN A 50 2.91 -8.75 9.46
C GLN A 50 1.55 -8.66 8.73
N VAL A 51 1.50 -7.97 7.60
CA VAL A 51 0.22 -7.61 6.96
C VAL A 51 -0.18 -8.52 5.79
N ARG A 52 0.75 -9.26 5.19
CA ARG A 52 0.47 -10.12 4.03
C ARG A 52 -0.55 -11.21 4.33
N ASN A 53 -1.16 -11.75 3.27
CA ASN A 53 -2.08 -12.88 3.35
C ASN A 53 -3.28 -12.63 4.27
N LYS A 54 -3.67 -11.35 4.46
CA LYS A 54 -4.75 -10.94 5.35
C LYS A 54 -4.51 -11.27 6.83
N ASN A 55 -3.25 -11.44 7.23
CA ASN A 55 -2.87 -11.73 8.61
C ASN A 55 -3.21 -10.58 9.57
N PHE A 56 -3.27 -9.34 9.07
CA PHE A 56 -3.63 -8.17 9.86
C PHE A 56 -5.13 -7.85 9.71
N HIS A 57 -5.93 -8.21 10.72
CA HIS A 57 -7.39 -7.94 10.79
C HIS A 57 -8.21 -8.33 9.55
N ASN A 58 -7.77 -9.36 8.81
CA ASN A 58 -8.36 -9.79 7.54
C ASN A 58 -8.31 -8.72 6.42
N ILE A 59 -7.43 -7.73 6.54
CA ILE A 59 -7.23 -6.66 5.56
C ILE A 59 -6.16 -7.08 4.56
N ASP A 60 -6.45 -6.87 3.27
CA ASP A 60 -5.54 -7.23 2.18
C ASP A 60 -4.66 -6.04 1.77
N PHE A 61 -3.35 -6.27 1.77
CA PHE A 61 -2.34 -5.27 1.44
C PHE A 61 -1.64 -5.66 0.13
N ASP A 62 -1.55 -4.71 -0.80
CA ASP A 62 -0.72 -4.80 -1.99
C ASP A 62 0.64 -4.18 -1.70
N ARG A 63 1.73 -4.94 -1.81
CA ARG A 63 3.10 -4.40 -1.71
C ARG A 63 3.56 -3.82 -3.05
N GLN A 64 4.12 -2.61 -3.02
CA GLN A 64 4.70 -1.90 -4.16
C GLN A 64 3.71 -1.70 -5.31
N ARG A 65 2.65 -0.95 -5.02
CA ARG A 65 1.56 -0.67 -5.96
C ARG A 65 1.91 0.55 -6.82
N ILE A 66 1.69 0.47 -8.12
CA ILE A 66 1.79 1.65 -8.99
C ILE A 66 0.49 2.45 -8.88
N ILE A 67 0.62 3.74 -8.58
CA ILE A 67 -0.46 4.72 -8.60
C ILE A 67 0.07 5.98 -9.31
N GLY A 68 -0.48 6.28 -10.48
CA GLY A 68 0.04 7.33 -11.35
C GLY A 68 1.49 7.07 -11.73
N ASN A 69 2.35 8.07 -11.49
CA ASN A 69 3.78 8.01 -11.73
C ASN A 69 4.59 7.58 -10.49
N TYR A 70 3.92 7.02 -9.47
CA TYR A 70 4.54 6.62 -8.22
C TYR A 70 4.42 5.12 -7.97
N ILE A 71 5.40 4.55 -7.27
CA ILE A 71 5.33 3.20 -6.69
C ILE A 71 5.27 3.37 -5.18
N VAL A 72 4.07 3.21 -4.62
CA VAL A 72 3.81 3.29 -3.18
C VAL A 72 4.19 1.99 -2.49
N ASP A 73 4.72 2.04 -1.27
CA ASP A 73 5.25 0.86 -0.58
C ASP A 73 4.15 -0.17 -0.28
N PHE A 74 3.00 0.29 0.22
CA PHE A 74 1.81 -0.55 0.42
C PHE A 74 0.51 0.19 0.07
N TYR A 75 -0.46 -0.57 -0.45
CA TYR A 75 -1.79 -0.06 -0.75
C TYR A 75 -2.88 -1.01 -0.26
N VAL A 76 -3.92 -0.47 0.36
CA VAL A 76 -5.10 -1.23 0.81
C VAL A 76 -6.29 -0.82 -0.05
N LYS A 77 -6.61 -1.65 -1.06
CA LYS A 77 -7.69 -1.36 -2.03
C LYS A 77 -9.04 -1.13 -1.39
N THR A 78 -9.36 -1.89 -0.33
CA THR A 78 -10.66 -1.77 0.36
C THR A 78 -10.80 -0.50 1.19
N LEU A 79 -9.70 0.19 1.46
CA LEU A 79 -9.66 1.43 2.25
C LEU A 79 -9.24 2.65 1.44
N GLY A 80 -8.74 2.46 0.20
CA GLY A 80 -8.18 3.56 -0.57
C GLY A 80 -6.96 4.16 0.12
N LEU A 81 -6.26 3.36 0.93
CA LEU A 81 -5.23 3.80 1.85
C LEU A 81 -3.85 3.44 1.29
N VAL A 82 -2.96 4.42 1.27
CA VAL A 82 -1.53 4.25 1.03
C VAL A 82 -0.82 4.22 2.37
N VAL A 83 0.17 3.33 2.52
CA VAL A 83 1.09 3.30 3.67
C VAL A 83 2.51 3.34 3.12
N GLU A 84 3.22 4.45 3.40
CA GLU A 84 4.65 4.61 3.14
C GLU A 84 5.42 4.37 4.42
N ILE A 85 6.57 3.70 4.32
CA ILE A 85 7.44 3.50 5.47
C ILE A 85 8.64 4.43 5.33
N ASP A 86 8.58 5.56 6.02
CA ASP A 86 9.69 6.48 6.06
C ASP A 86 10.90 5.82 6.73
N GLY A 87 12.01 5.76 6.00
CA GLY A 87 13.30 5.29 6.47
C GLY A 87 14.41 6.09 5.79
N ILE A 88 15.67 5.85 6.18
CA ILE A 88 16.86 6.55 5.65
C ILE A 88 16.97 6.42 4.10
N SER A 89 16.34 5.39 3.51
CA SER A 89 16.26 5.21 2.06
C SER A 89 15.29 6.17 1.35
N HIS A 90 14.42 6.87 2.06
CA HIS A 90 13.54 7.90 1.49
C HIS A 90 14.28 9.22 1.23
N ASP A 91 15.42 9.47 1.89
CA ASP A 91 16.26 10.65 1.63
C ASP A 91 16.87 10.66 0.21
N PHE A 92 16.81 9.53 -0.50
CA PHE A 92 17.34 9.38 -1.86
C PHE A 92 16.26 9.23 -2.94
N LYS A 93 14.97 9.26 -2.59
CA LYS A 93 13.89 9.35 -3.59
C LYS A 93 13.88 10.80 -4.11
N GLN A 94 14.71 11.06 -5.12
CA GLN A 94 14.68 12.29 -5.91
C GLN A 94 13.23 12.66 -6.27
N ASP A 95 12.88 13.94 -6.13
CA ASP A 95 11.61 14.51 -6.53
C ASP A 95 11.28 14.07 -7.97
N TYR A 96 10.29 13.20 -8.10
CA TYR A 96 9.63 12.98 -9.38
C TYR A 96 8.53 14.02 -9.45
N ASP A 97 8.84 15.17 -10.06
CA ASP A 97 7.88 16.20 -10.47
C ASP A 97 6.81 15.62 -11.43
#